data_AF-A0A916QBF3-F1
#
_entry.id   AF-A0A916QBF3-F1
#
_cell.length_a   1.000
_cell.length_b   1.000
_cell.length_c   1.000
_cell.angle_alpha   90.00
_cell.angle_beta   90.00
_cell.angle_gamma   90.00
#
_symmetry.space_group_name_H-M   'P 1'
#
loop_
_entity.id
_entity.type
_entity.pdbx_description
1 polymer ?
#
loop_
_entity_poly.entity_id
_entity_poly.type
_entity_poly.pdbx_seq_one_letter_code
_entity_poly.pdbx_strand_id
1 'polypeptide(L)'
;MSVVIIGGHDRMVCQYKQICRQHKCKVKVFTQMPSAFNKKIGTPDLVVLFTNTVSHKMVKCAVAEAKNKKIEIVRSHTSSQAALKEILEEKRR
;
A
#
# COMPACT_ATOMS: atom_id res chain seq x y z
N MET A 1 10.13 -9.19 2.76
CA MET A 1 8.75 -8.74 2.54
C MET A 1 8.70 -7.63 1.49
N SER A 2 7.64 -7.62 0.70
CA SER A 2 7.32 -6.70 -0.36
C SER A 2 5.93 -6.10 -0.10
N VAL A 3 5.84 -4.78 -0.12
CA VAL A 3 4.63 -4.04 0.26
C VAL A 3 4.21 -3.14 -0.89
N VAL A 4 2.91 -3.06 -1.16
CA VAL A 4 2.33 -2.08 -2.07
C VAL A 4 1.43 -1.16 -1.25
N ILE A 5 1.77 0.13 -1.21
CA ILE A 5 0.96 1.17 -0.59
C ILE A 5 0.12 1.85 -1.67
N ILE A 6 -1.17 1.99 -1.43
CA ILE A 6 -2.13 2.58 -2.36
C ILE A 6 -2.93 3.67 -1.63
N GLY A 7 -2.91 4.88 -2.19
CA GLY A 7 -3.35 6.10 -1.52
C GLY A 7 -2.20 6.82 -0.81
N GLY A 8 -2.55 7.69 0.13
CA GLY A 8 -1.63 8.60 0.81
C GLY A 8 -1.40 9.87 0.00
N HIS A 9 -0.57 10.75 0.55
CA HIS A 9 -0.27 12.05 -0.06
C HIS A 9 1.03 12.00 -0.87
N ASP A 10 1.07 12.65 -2.04
CA ASP A 10 2.25 12.69 -2.92
C ASP A 10 3.52 13.16 -2.19
N ARG A 11 3.39 14.15 -1.29
CA ARG A 11 4.50 14.67 -0.47
C ARG A 11 5.06 13.66 0.54
N MET A 12 4.28 12.64 0.89
CA MET A 12 4.64 11.63 1.89
C MET A 12 5.32 10.40 1.27
N VAL A 13 5.36 10.28 -0.06
CA VAL A 13 5.89 9.09 -0.75
C VAL A 13 7.32 8.75 -0.32
N CYS A 14 8.19 9.74 -0.16
CA CYS A 14 9.56 9.51 0.31
C CYS A 14 9.58 8.97 1.74
N GLN A 15 8.72 9.48 2.61
CA GLN A 15 8.62 9.06 4.01
C GLN A 15 8.08 7.64 4.12
N TYR A 16 7.03 7.29 3.37
CA TYR A 16 6.53 5.91 3.31
C TYR A 16 7.62 4.94 2.85
N LYS A 17 8.39 5.33 1.81
CA LYS A 17 9.52 4.53 1.33
C LYS A 17 10.59 4.35 2.40
N GLN A 18 10.94 5.41 3.14
CA GLN A 18 11.92 5.37 4.20
C GLN A 18 11.48 4.46 5.35
N ILE A 19 10.22 4.57 5.79
CA ILE A 19 9.65 3.72 6.83
C ILE A 19 9.73 2.25 6.39
N CYS A 20 9.22 1.90 5.22
CA CYS A 20 9.30 0.52 4.74
C CYS A 20 10.75 0.00 4.62
N ARG A 21 11.71 0.84 4.22
CA ARG A 21 13.14 0.46 4.19
C ARG A 21 13.70 0.16 5.59
N GLN A 22 13.32 0.94 6.60
CA GLN A 22 13.70 0.67 8.00
C GLN A 22 13.17 -0.69 8.48
N HIS A 23 11.98 -1.09 8.01
CA HIS A 23 11.41 -2.42 8.24
C HIS A 23 11.92 -3.50 7.26
N LYS A 24 13.02 -3.25 6.52
CA LYS A 24 13.61 -4.18 5.53
C LYS A 24 12.62 -4.65 4.44
N CYS A 25 11.67 -3.80 4.07
CA CYS A 25 10.65 -4.08 3.06
C CYS A 25 10.99 -3.44 1.72
N LYS A 26 10.78 -4.18 0.62
CA LYS A 26 10.72 -3.59 -0.73
C LYS A 26 9.33 -2.97 -0.91
N VAL A 27 9.25 -1.71 -1.33
CA VAL A 27 7.95 -1.02 -1.40
C VAL A 27 7.69 -0.35 -2.75
N LYS A 28 6.44 -0.45 -3.22
CA LYS A 28 5.87 0.39 -4.28
C LYS A 28 4.79 1.27 -3.65
N VAL A 29 4.71 2.53 -4.07
CA VAL A 29 3.72 3.48 -3.56
C VAL A 29 2.96 4.07 -4.73
N PHE A 30 1.63 4.02 -4.68
CA PHE A 30 0.72 4.56 -5.68
C PHE A 30 -0.28 5.51 -5.02
N THR A 31 0.05 6.80 -5.04
CA THR A 31 -0.82 7.89 -4.58
C THR A 31 -1.81 8.33 -5.66
N GLN A 32 -1.45 8.11 -6.93
CA GLN A 32 -2.26 8.39 -8.11
C GLN A 32 -2.51 7.11 -8.90
N MET A 33 -3.49 7.12 -9.81
CA MET A 33 -3.79 5.96 -10.66
C MET A 33 -2.84 5.88 -11.85
N PRO A 34 -1.89 4.92 -11.91
CA PRO A 34 -1.05 4.76 -13.07
C PRO A 34 -1.76 3.99 -14.20
N SER A 35 -1.29 4.15 -15.44
CA SER A 35 -1.68 3.27 -16.54
C SER A 35 -1.37 1.81 -16.20
N ALA A 36 -2.29 0.90 -16.56
CA ALA A 36 -2.23 -0.54 -16.26
C ALA A 36 -2.00 -0.85 -14.76
N PHE A 37 -2.72 -0.14 -13.87
CA PHE A 37 -2.56 -0.23 -12.42
C PHE A 37 -2.60 -1.67 -11.87
N ASN A 38 -3.56 -2.47 -12.31
CA ASN A 38 -3.68 -3.89 -11.95
C ASN A 38 -2.39 -4.68 -12.20
N LYS A 39 -1.75 -4.49 -13.36
CA LYS A 39 -0.49 -5.14 -13.70
C LYS A 39 0.66 -4.64 -12.82
N LYS A 40 0.66 -3.35 -12.46
CA LYS A 40 1.73 -2.71 -11.67
C LYS A 40 1.73 -3.10 -10.19
N ILE A 41 0.57 -3.49 -9.64
CA ILE A 41 0.47 -4.04 -8.28
C ILE A 41 1.41 -5.24 -8.14
N GLY A 42 1.38 -6.17 -9.10
CA GLY A 42 2.19 -7.39 -9.07
C GLY A 42 1.66 -8.39 -8.04
N THR A 43 2.55 -9.12 -7.38
CA THR A 43 2.25 -10.12 -6.34
C THR A 43 3.03 -9.81 -5.06
N PRO A 44 2.76 -8.68 -4.38
CA PRO A 44 3.39 -8.37 -3.11
C PRO A 44 2.90 -9.30 -1.99
N ASP A 45 3.63 -9.29 -0.88
CA ASP A 45 3.22 -10.00 0.35
C ASP A 45 2.04 -9.26 1.03
N LEU A 46 2.05 -7.93 0.97
CA LEU A 46 1.05 -7.06 1.62
C LEU A 46 0.63 -5.89 0.74
N VAL A 47 -0.68 -5.59 0.71
CA VAL A 47 -1.24 -4.35 0.17
C VAL A 47 -1.81 -3.50 1.31
N VAL A 48 -1.30 -2.27 1.45
CA VAL A 48 -1.84 -1.27 2.39
C VAL A 48 -2.68 -0.26 1.61
N LEU A 49 -3.97 -0.17 1.94
CA LEU A 49 -4.93 0.77 1.35
C LEU A 49 -5.23 1.90 2.32
N PHE A 50 -4.81 3.12 1.97
CA PHE A 50 -5.17 4.33 2.70
C PHE A 50 -6.53 4.89 2.22
N THR A 51 -7.62 4.35 2.76
CA THR A 51 -8.99 4.47 2.22
C THR A 51 -9.52 5.90 2.10
N ASN A 52 -9.11 6.82 2.98
CA ASN A 52 -9.56 8.22 2.92
C ASN A 52 -8.88 9.06 1.82
N THR A 53 -7.78 8.56 1.26
CA THR A 53 -6.91 9.34 0.35
C THR A 53 -6.80 8.70 -1.05
N VAL A 54 -7.52 7.60 -1.28
CA VAL A 54 -7.46 6.83 -2.51
C VAL A 54 -8.79 6.93 -3.23
N SER A 55 -8.77 7.02 -4.56
CA SER A 55 -10.00 7.01 -5.36
C SER A 55 -10.72 5.66 -5.28
N HIS A 56 -12.04 5.67 -5.35
CA HIS A 56 -12.83 4.43 -5.39
C HIS A 56 -12.41 3.48 -6.52
N LYS A 57 -12.02 4.03 -7.67
CA LYS A 57 -11.54 3.24 -8.81
C LYS A 57 -10.25 2.47 -8.45
N MET A 58 -9.31 3.13 -7.79
CA MET A 58 -8.08 2.49 -7.32
C MET A 58 -8.37 1.43 -6.26
N VAL A 59 -9.28 1.68 -5.30
CA VAL A 59 -9.68 0.67 -4.30
C VAL A 59 -10.28 -0.56 -4.98
N LYS A 60 -11.23 -0.38 -5.90
CA LYS A 60 -11.87 -1.49 -6.62
C LYS A 60 -10.83 -2.34 -7.36
N CYS A 61 -9.93 -1.71 -8.12
CA CYS A 61 -8.87 -2.42 -8.83
C CYS A 61 -7.91 -3.14 -7.87
N ALA A 62 -7.47 -2.48 -6.80
CA ALA A 62 -6.54 -3.04 -5.85
C ALA A 62 -7.11 -4.26 -5.11
N VAL A 63 -8.36 -4.15 -4.64
CA VAL A 63 -9.04 -5.23 -3.92
C VAL A 63 -9.32 -6.41 -4.85
N ALA A 64 -9.75 -6.17 -6.08
CA ALA A 64 -9.96 -7.24 -7.05
C ALA A 64 -8.66 -8.00 -7.35
N GLU A 65 -7.58 -7.27 -7.63
CA GLU A 65 -6.27 -7.87 -7.94
C GLU A 65 -5.70 -8.65 -6.76
N ALA A 66 -5.78 -8.08 -5.55
CA ALA A 66 -5.31 -8.72 -4.34
C ALA A 66 -6.10 -10.00 -4.01
N LYS A 67 -7.44 -9.98 -4.16
CA LYS A 67 -8.27 -11.18 -3.98
C LYS A 67 -7.94 -12.27 -4.98
N ASN A 68 -7.80 -11.93 -6.27
CA ASN A 68 -7.48 -12.90 -7.32
C ASN A 68 -6.15 -13.61 -7.06
N LYS A 69 -5.17 -12.89 -6.50
CA LYS A 69 -3.82 -13.40 -6.19
C LYS A 69 -3.65 -13.87 -4.75
N LYS A 70 -4.71 -13.87 -3.94
CA LYS A 70 -4.69 -14.22 -2.50
C LYS A 70 -3.65 -13.42 -1.71
N ILE A 71 -3.50 -12.14 -2.04
CA ILE A 71 -2.59 -11.21 -1.34
C ILE A 71 -3.30 -10.65 -0.10
N GLU A 72 -2.56 -10.50 0.99
CA GLU A 72 -3.08 -9.87 2.21
C GLU A 72 -3.35 -8.37 2.00
N ILE A 73 -4.50 -7.91 2.49
CA ILE A 73 -4.93 -6.52 2.38
C ILE A 73 -5.14 -5.95 3.79
N VAL A 74 -4.49 -4.83 4.07
CA VAL A 74 -4.78 -3.99 5.24
C VAL A 74 -5.40 -2.68 4.77
N ARG A 75 -6.51 -2.29 5.40
CA ARG A 75 -7.17 -1.01 5.15
C ARG A 75 -6.95 -0.09 6.34
N SER A 76 -6.55 1.15 6.06
CA SER A 76 -6.40 2.19 7.06
C SER A 76 -7.06 3.47 6.59
N HIS A 77 -7.85 4.09 7.47
CA HIS A 77 -8.47 5.39 7.20
C HIS A 77 -7.46 6.54 7.36
N THR A 78 -6.31 6.29 7.98
CA THR A 78 -5.25 7.27 8.17
C THR A 78 -4.03 6.91 7.34
N SER A 79 -3.46 7.92 6.66
CA SER A 79 -2.24 7.80 5.86
C SER A 79 -1.01 8.36 6.58
N SER A 80 -1.06 8.48 7.90
CA SER A 80 0.05 9.03 8.69
C SER A 80 1.25 8.09 8.75
N GLN A 81 2.41 8.62 9.14
CA GLN A 81 3.60 7.80 9.39
C GLN A 81 3.38 6.79 10.52
N ALA A 82 2.72 7.22 11.60
CA ALA A 82 2.44 6.37 12.76
C ALA A 82 1.59 5.17 12.35
N ALA A 83 0.50 5.40 11.60
CA ALA A 83 -0.37 4.35 11.13
C ALA A 83 0.37 3.34 10.23
N LEU A 84 1.25 3.81 9.34
CA LEU A 84 2.06 2.90 8.51
C LEU A 84 3.02 2.07 9.36
N LYS A 85 3.67 2.66 10.37
CA LYS A 85 4.59 1.95 11.27
C LYS A 85 3.85 0.85 12.04
N GLU A 86 2.73 1.16 12.66
CA GLU A 86 1.91 0.19 13.41
C GLU A 86 1.50 -1.00 12.53
N ILE A 87 1.01 -0.74 11.31
CA ILE A 87 0.65 -1.80 10.35
C ILE A 87 1.85 -2.69 10.03
N LEU A 88 3.02 -2.11 9.78
CA LEU A 88 4.22 -2.87 9.44
C LEU A 88 4.77 -3.66 10.64
N GLU A 89 4.59 -3.18 11.87
CA GLU A 89 4.97 -3.89 13.09
C GLU A 89 4.05 -5.07 13.37
N GLU A 90 2.74 -4.90 13.19
CA GLU A 90 1.74 -5.97 13.34
C GLU A 90 1.98 -7.09 12.32
N LYS A 91 2.16 -6.73 11.04
CA LYS A 91 2.31 -7.70 9.93
C LYS A 91 3.70 -8.31 9.80
N ARG A 92 4.64 -7.92 10.65
CA ARG A 92 5.97 -8.53 10.71
C ARG A 92 6.02 -9.75 11.64
N ARG A 93 5.03 -9.91 12.52
CA ARG A 93 4.93 -11.05 13.45
C ARG A 93 4.43 -12.29 12.73
#